data_AF-A0A7T1MNH2-F1
#
_entry.id   AF-A0A7T1MNH2-F1
#
_cell.length_a   1.000
_cell.length_b   1.000
_cell.length_c   1.000
_cell.angle_alpha   90.00
_cell.angle_beta   90.00
_cell.angle_gamma   90.00
#
_symmetry.space_group_name_H-M   'P 1'
#
loop_
_entity.id
_entity.type
_entity.pdbx_description
1 polymer ?
#
loop_
_entity_poly.entity_id
_entity_poly.type
_entity_poly.pdbx_seq_one_letter_code
_entity_poly.pdbx_strand_id
1 'polypeptide(L)'
;MLNTLAFVLAGSQELPGEDVDWQQLVGAQQRGPGLGRSLRIFRLPDGWSGTLDQLVGSSSATITGEDPLPDPLPGSPPRRALICDALVPQLEVPSLWIGVYALSGLAWPEGERPAGGPPLQLQAVQLVDRFALTEAENETCWFYPTDNGSYLCWENQLSLTKLPGWLPEQGIHGTPIAYDRGEVHVLWSLMADDVALTCVGLTYQRRRIEWPLTRCTPEPSATWTWFEVDTMADPSYREHAKISVFPQ
;
A
#
# COMPACT_ATOMS: atom_id res chain seq x y z
N MET A 1 -31.79 -5.73 2.59
CA MET A 1 -30.78 -4.93 3.31
C MET A 1 -29.43 -5.50 2.96
N LEU A 2 -28.49 -4.66 2.56
CA LEU A 2 -27.16 -5.05 2.11
C LEU A 2 -26.15 -4.87 3.23
N ASN A 3 -25.09 -5.68 3.23
CA ASN A 3 -24.10 -5.72 4.29
C ASN A 3 -22.68 -5.77 3.72
N THR A 4 -21.75 -5.11 4.41
CA THR A 4 -20.31 -5.20 4.13
C THR A 4 -19.51 -4.94 5.42
N LEU A 5 -18.19 -5.18 5.40
CA LEU A 5 -17.29 -4.85 6.50
C LEU A 5 -16.55 -3.55 6.18
N ALA A 6 -16.40 -2.71 7.20
CA ALA A 6 -15.43 -1.63 7.22
C ALA A 6 -14.37 -1.91 8.27
N PHE A 7 -13.15 -1.55 7.95
CA PHE A 7 -12.01 -1.65 8.84
C PHE A 7 -11.53 -0.23 9.15
N VAL A 8 -11.00 0.00 10.35
CA VAL A 8 -10.44 1.30 10.77
C VAL A 8 -9.15 1.05 11.53
N LEU A 9 -8.09 1.78 11.17
CA LEU A 9 -6.81 1.77 11.88
C LEU A 9 -6.65 3.07 12.67
N ALA A 10 -6.43 2.95 13.98
CA ALA A 10 -6.16 4.08 14.87
C ALA A 10 -5.51 3.59 16.18
N GLY A 11 -5.21 4.50 17.11
CA GLY A 11 -4.87 4.13 18.48
C GLY A 11 -6.07 3.53 19.23
N SER A 12 -5.81 2.76 20.29
CA SER A 12 -6.86 2.04 21.05
C SER A 12 -8.01 2.93 21.56
N GLN A 13 -7.67 4.12 22.05
CA GLN A 13 -8.64 5.09 22.59
C GLN A 13 -9.34 5.91 21.50
N GLU A 14 -8.86 5.83 20.26
CA GLU A 14 -9.35 6.63 19.14
C GLU A 14 -10.39 5.87 18.30
N LEU A 15 -10.44 4.54 18.44
CA LEU A 15 -11.41 3.67 17.80
C LEU A 15 -12.79 3.85 18.42
N PRO A 16 -13.81 4.22 17.62
CA PRO A 16 -15.17 4.34 18.10
C PRO A 16 -15.74 3.03 18.66
N GLY A 17 -16.54 3.14 19.71
CA GLY A 17 -17.27 2.03 20.33
C GLY A 17 -18.61 1.75 19.66
N GLU A 18 -19.61 1.43 20.48
CA GLU A 18 -21.01 1.26 20.05
C GLU A 18 -21.66 2.59 19.62
N ASP A 19 -22.79 2.50 18.92
CA ASP A 19 -23.61 3.65 18.45
C ASP A 19 -22.82 4.65 17.57
N VAL A 20 -21.90 4.11 16.77
CA VAL A 20 -21.01 4.89 15.89
C VAL A 20 -21.67 5.23 14.55
N ASP A 21 -21.31 6.37 13.96
CA ASP A 21 -21.63 6.72 12.58
C ASP A 21 -20.40 6.69 11.64
N TRP A 22 -20.63 6.81 10.34
CA TRP A 22 -19.55 6.82 9.35
C TRP A 22 -18.55 7.96 9.54
N GLN A 23 -19.00 9.14 9.95
CA GLN A 23 -18.11 10.30 10.10
C GLN A 23 -17.14 10.10 11.27
N GLN A 24 -17.60 9.44 12.33
CA GLN A 24 -16.73 9.03 13.44
C GLN A 24 -15.69 7.99 13.00
N LEU A 25 -16.06 7.02 12.15
CA LEU A 25 -15.10 6.06 11.57
C LEU A 25 -14.07 6.77 10.70
N VAL A 26 -14.50 7.71 9.85
CA VAL A 26 -13.60 8.53 9.03
C VAL A 26 -12.66 9.35 9.90
N GLY A 27 -13.18 10.02 10.93
CA GLY A 27 -12.36 10.81 11.85
C GLY A 27 -11.34 9.98 12.62
N ALA A 28 -11.69 8.75 13.01
CA ALA A 28 -10.75 7.82 13.63
C ALA A 28 -9.66 7.36 12.65
N GLN A 29 -10.04 6.99 11.43
CA GLN A 29 -9.09 6.59 10.40
C GLN A 29 -8.08 7.70 10.04
N GLN A 30 -8.52 8.96 10.10
CA GLN A 30 -7.67 10.13 9.85
C GLN A 30 -6.67 10.41 10.98
N ARG A 31 -6.95 9.97 12.21
CA ARG A 31 -6.00 10.01 13.34
C ARG A 31 -5.01 8.84 13.33
N GLY A 32 -5.36 7.77 12.60
CA GLY A 32 -4.49 6.63 12.38
C GLY A 32 -3.28 6.91 11.48
N PRO A 33 -2.73 5.87 10.81
CA PRO A 33 -1.49 6.00 10.06
C PRO A 33 -1.59 7.04 8.93
N GLY A 34 -0.87 8.15 9.06
CA GLY A 34 -0.85 9.26 8.10
C GLY A 34 0.37 9.30 7.20
N LEU A 35 1.30 8.35 7.32
CA LEU A 35 2.52 8.28 6.52
C LEU A 35 2.54 7.04 5.62
N GLY A 36 3.35 7.10 4.58
CA GLY A 36 3.66 5.96 3.72
C GLY A 36 4.80 6.25 2.77
N ARG A 37 5.02 5.34 1.82
CA ARG A 37 5.95 5.52 0.71
C ARG A 37 5.32 5.14 -0.61
N SER A 38 5.67 5.89 -1.65
CA SER A 38 5.50 5.47 -3.04
C SER A 38 6.75 4.69 -3.45
N LEU A 39 6.57 3.55 -4.08
CA LEU A 39 7.63 2.69 -4.57
C LEU A 39 7.38 2.40 -6.05
N ARG A 40 8.38 2.67 -6.88
CA ARG A 40 8.41 2.21 -8.27
C ARG A 40 9.67 1.40 -8.53
N ILE A 41 9.53 0.26 -9.19
CA ILE A 41 10.67 -0.57 -9.58
C ILE A 41 10.65 -0.75 -11.09
N PHE A 42 11.78 -0.44 -11.71
CA PHE A 42 12.05 -0.60 -13.13
C PHE A 42 13.09 -1.69 -13.34
N ARG A 43 12.85 -2.60 -14.28
CA ARG A 43 13.85 -3.55 -14.76
C ARG A 43 14.79 -2.86 -15.74
N LEU A 44 16.10 -2.93 -15.47
CA LEU A 44 17.12 -2.45 -16.38
C LEU A 44 17.33 -3.45 -17.53
N PRO A 45 17.82 -2.98 -18.70
CA PRO A 45 18.19 -3.85 -19.80
C PRO A 45 19.34 -4.79 -19.42
N ASP A 46 19.36 -5.99 -20.00
CA ASP A 46 20.49 -6.91 -19.86
C ASP A 46 21.78 -6.24 -20.34
N GLY A 47 22.83 -6.30 -19.52
CA GLY A 47 24.11 -5.66 -19.82
C GLY A 47 24.11 -4.13 -19.69
N TRP A 48 23.15 -3.55 -18.95
CA TRP A 48 23.19 -2.13 -18.60
C TRP A 48 24.54 -1.76 -17.97
N SER A 49 25.21 -0.78 -18.57
CA SER A 49 26.54 -0.31 -18.15
C SER A 49 26.53 1.16 -17.72
N GLY A 50 25.34 1.72 -17.49
CA GLY A 50 25.17 3.08 -17.00
C GLY A 50 25.51 3.18 -15.51
N THR A 51 25.34 4.38 -14.96
CA THR A 51 25.44 4.62 -13.52
C THR A 51 24.26 5.48 -13.07
N LEU A 52 23.92 5.40 -11.79
CA LEU A 52 22.84 6.21 -11.24
C LEU A 52 23.20 7.72 -11.30
N ASP A 53 24.45 8.09 -11.07
CA ASP A 53 24.95 9.47 -11.21
C ASP A 53 24.75 10.02 -12.62
N GLN A 54 24.96 9.21 -13.66
CA GLN A 54 24.71 9.65 -15.04
C GLN A 54 23.24 9.93 -15.29
N LEU A 55 22.33 9.09 -14.79
CA LEU A 55 20.88 9.27 -14.96
C LEU A 55 20.38 10.51 -14.22
N VAL A 56 20.92 10.79 -13.03
CA VAL A 56 20.60 12.01 -12.28
C VAL A 56 21.21 13.23 -12.95
N GLY A 57 22.48 13.15 -13.37
CA GLY A 57 23.20 14.25 -14.04
C GLY A 57 22.62 14.62 -15.41
N SER A 58 21.95 13.70 -16.10
CA SER A 58 21.21 13.95 -17.33
C SER A 58 19.75 14.38 -17.10
N SER A 59 19.32 14.59 -15.86
CA SER A 59 17.93 14.89 -15.48
C SER A 59 16.93 13.83 -15.93
N SER A 60 17.35 12.56 -16.06
CA SER A 60 16.47 11.45 -16.43
C SER A 60 15.88 10.77 -15.18
N ALA A 61 16.71 10.53 -14.16
CA ALA A 61 16.25 10.08 -12.85
C ALA A 61 15.92 11.29 -11.96
N THR A 62 14.65 11.66 -11.92
CA THR A 62 14.18 12.87 -11.20
C THR A 62 13.29 12.52 -10.00
N ILE A 63 12.82 13.54 -9.30
CA ILE A 63 11.87 13.39 -8.19
C ILE A 63 10.50 12.85 -8.63
N THR A 64 10.13 12.92 -9.91
CA THR A 64 8.81 12.45 -10.38
C THR A 64 8.67 10.94 -10.39
N GLY A 65 9.80 10.20 -10.37
CA GLY A 65 9.79 8.74 -10.43
C GLY A 65 9.31 8.18 -11.76
N GLU A 66 9.43 8.95 -12.85
CA GLU A 66 9.23 8.45 -14.21
C GLU A 66 10.36 7.53 -14.64
N ASP A 67 10.11 6.68 -15.64
CA ASP A 67 11.13 5.77 -16.17
C ASP A 67 12.31 6.58 -16.71
N PRO A 68 13.52 6.44 -16.14
CA PRO A 68 14.67 7.23 -16.56
C PRO A 68 15.32 6.70 -17.85
N LEU A 69 14.85 5.56 -18.38
CA LEU A 69 15.40 4.97 -19.59
C LEU A 69 14.65 5.46 -20.84
N PRO A 70 15.38 5.69 -21.95
CA PRO A 70 14.75 6.09 -23.20
C PRO A 70 13.83 4.99 -23.72
N ASP A 71 12.71 5.42 -24.31
CA ASP A 71 11.80 4.52 -25.01
C ASP A 71 12.54 3.69 -26.08
N PRO A 72 12.13 2.43 -26.29
CA PRO A 72 12.65 1.64 -27.40
C PRO A 72 12.48 2.37 -28.73
N LEU A 73 13.42 2.17 -29.66
CA LEU A 73 13.30 2.68 -31.03
C LEU A 73 11.96 2.25 -31.67
N PRO A 74 11.36 3.07 -32.56
CA PRO A 74 10.13 2.72 -33.24
C PRO A 74 10.22 1.33 -33.90
N GLY A 75 9.30 0.43 -33.54
CA GLY A 75 9.28 -0.97 -34.02
C GLY A 75 9.87 -1.99 -33.05
N SER A 76 10.47 -1.56 -31.94
CA SER A 76 10.82 -2.44 -30.83
C SER A 76 9.59 -2.69 -29.94
N PRO A 77 9.43 -3.89 -29.34
CA PRO A 77 8.34 -4.14 -28.42
C PRO A 77 8.40 -3.15 -27.24
N PRO A 78 7.24 -2.64 -26.76
CA PRO A 78 7.22 -1.72 -25.62
C PRO A 78 7.89 -2.40 -24.43
N ARG A 79 8.90 -1.75 -23.85
CA ARG A 79 9.52 -2.22 -22.61
C ARG A 79 8.50 -2.01 -21.50
N ARG A 80 7.95 -3.08 -20.96
CA ARG A 80 7.37 -3.05 -19.61
C ARG A 80 8.52 -3.04 -18.60
N ALA A 81 9.24 -1.93 -18.56
CA ALA A 81 10.34 -1.74 -17.61
C ALA A 81 9.79 -1.59 -16.19
N LEU A 82 8.69 -0.85 -16.02
CA LEU A 82 7.98 -0.76 -14.75
C LEU A 82 7.36 -2.12 -14.38
N ILE A 83 7.85 -2.70 -13.29
CA ILE A 83 7.39 -3.99 -12.74
C ILE A 83 6.70 -3.85 -11.39
N CYS A 84 6.89 -2.71 -10.71
CA CYS A 84 6.18 -2.38 -9.48
C CYS A 84 5.83 -0.90 -9.47
N ASP A 85 4.58 -0.57 -9.16
CA ASP A 85 4.11 0.78 -8.83
C ASP A 85 3.14 0.63 -7.65
N ALA A 86 3.64 0.92 -6.45
CA ALA A 86 2.96 0.58 -5.22
C ALA A 86 3.00 1.72 -4.22
N LEU A 87 1.88 1.94 -3.54
CA LEU A 87 1.80 2.79 -2.37
C LEU A 87 1.71 1.90 -1.14
N VAL A 88 2.66 2.11 -0.22
CA VAL A 88 2.80 1.32 1.01
C VAL A 88 2.56 2.23 2.20
N PRO A 89 1.44 2.08 2.93
CA PRO A 89 1.24 2.78 4.19
C PRO A 89 2.30 2.38 5.21
N GLN A 90 2.83 3.35 5.96
CA GLN A 90 3.71 3.06 7.08
C GLN A 90 2.83 2.63 8.26
N LEU A 91 2.84 1.32 8.54
CA LEU A 91 2.06 0.73 9.63
C LEU A 91 3.00 0.34 10.79
N GLU A 92 2.95 1.12 11.87
CA GLU A 92 3.63 0.79 13.12
C GLU A 92 2.79 -0.22 13.91
N VAL A 93 2.87 -1.50 13.53
CA VAL A 93 2.05 -2.58 14.10
C VAL A 93 1.96 -2.56 15.64
N PRO A 94 3.04 -2.30 16.42
CA PRO A 94 2.96 -2.26 17.89
C PRO A 94 2.11 -1.12 18.47
N SER A 95 1.93 -0.01 17.74
CA SER A 95 1.17 1.16 18.21
C SER A 95 -0.28 1.19 17.72
N LEU A 96 -0.65 0.29 16.81
CA LEU A 96 -1.91 0.33 16.09
C LEU A 96 -2.92 -0.70 16.56
N TRP A 97 -4.18 -0.29 16.53
CA TRP A 97 -5.35 -1.13 16.72
C TRP A 97 -6.18 -1.14 15.45
N ILE A 98 -6.95 -2.21 15.26
CA ILE A 98 -7.96 -2.31 14.22
C ILE A 98 -9.35 -2.39 14.84
N GLY A 99 -10.27 -1.58 14.33
CA GLY A 99 -11.70 -1.72 14.56
C GLY A 99 -12.36 -2.30 13.33
N VAL A 100 -13.23 -3.30 13.52
CA VAL A 100 -14.02 -3.94 12.47
C VAL A 100 -15.48 -3.61 12.70
N TYR A 101 -16.13 -3.07 11.67
CA TYR A 101 -17.50 -2.59 11.75
C TYR A 101 -18.36 -3.25 10.66
N ALA A 102 -19.50 -3.78 11.05
CA ALA A 102 -20.52 -4.23 10.11
C ALA A 102 -21.30 -3.01 9.63
N LEU A 103 -21.29 -2.81 8.32
CA LEU A 103 -22.07 -1.78 7.65
C LEU A 103 -23.31 -2.43 7.07
N SER A 104 -24.48 -1.82 7.32
CA SER A 104 -25.73 -2.28 6.72
C SER A 104 -26.55 -1.13 6.16
N GLY A 105 -27.20 -1.36 5.02
CA GLY A 105 -27.92 -0.31 4.32
C GLY A 105 -28.47 -0.70 2.95
N LEU A 106 -28.65 0.30 2.10
CA LEU A 106 -29.10 0.12 0.71
C LEU A 106 -27.96 0.39 -0.27
N ALA A 107 -28.09 -0.10 -1.50
CA ALA A 107 -27.17 0.26 -2.56
C ALA A 107 -27.32 1.75 -2.90
N TRP A 108 -26.21 2.39 -3.27
CA TRP A 108 -26.29 3.69 -3.95
C TRP A 108 -26.93 3.52 -5.34
N PRO A 109 -27.76 4.47 -5.79
CA PRO A 109 -28.09 4.55 -7.20
C PRO A 109 -26.82 4.74 -8.02
N GLU A 110 -26.86 4.32 -9.28
CA GLU A 110 -25.71 4.36 -10.16
C GLU A 110 -25.16 5.80 -10.29
N GLY A 111 -23.87 5.97 -10.00
CA GLY A 111 -23.21 7.28 -10.04
C GLY A 111 -23.51 8.23 -8.89
N GLU A 112 -24.37 7.86 -7.93
CA GLU A 112 -24.79 8.75 -6.83
C GLU A 112 -23.99 8.57 -5.54
N ARG A 113 -23.03 7.62 -5.49
CA ARG A 113 -22.17 7.46 -4.31
C ARG A 113 -21.33 8.72 -4.10
N PRO A 114 -21.44 9.41 -2.96
CA PRO A 114 -20.64 10.60 -2.70
C PRO A 114 -19.16 10.23 -2.62
N ALA A 115 -18.30 11.14 -3.10
CA ALA A 115 -16.86 10.99 -2.98
C ALA A 115 -16.46 10.87 -1.51
N GLY A 116 -15.76 9.79 -1.19
CA GLY A 116 -15.39 9.43 0.19
C GLY A 116 -16.54 8.98 1.09
N GLY A 117 -17.72 8.74 0.50
CA GLY A 117 -18.84 8.13 1.18
C GLY A 117 -18.65 6.64 1.45
N PRO A 118 -19.46 6.09 2.38
CA PRO A 118 -19.47 4.66 2.66
C PRO A 118 -19.85 3.83 1.42
N PRO A 119 -19.50 2.53 1.39
CA PRO A 119 -19.86 1.63 0.28
C PRO A 119 -21.38 1.45 0.10
N LEU A 120 -22.19 1.79 1.11
CA LEU A 120 -23.65 1.68 1.13
C LEU A 120 -24.29 2.99 1.57
N GLN A 121 -25.55 3.20 1.21
CA GLN A 121 -26.41 4.15 1.91
C GLN A 121 -26.73 3.60 3.30
N LEU A 122 -25.91 4.00 4.28
CA LEU A 122 -25.91 3.40 5.60
C LEU A 122 -27.22 3.64 6.35
N GLN A 123 -27.72 2.57 6.94
CA GLN A 123 -28.82 2.58 7.90
C GLN A 123 -28.33 2.24 9.30
N ALA A 124 -27.32 1.37 9.40
CA ALA A 124 -26.65 1.08 10.66
C ALA A 124 -25.17 0.76 10.47
N VAL A 125 -24.40 1.11 11.48
CA VAL A 125 -23.00 0.74 11.67
C VAL A 125 -22.90 0.08 13.04
N GLN A 126 -22.33 -1.12 13.08
CA GLN A 126 -22.19 -1.88 14.32
C GLN A 126 -20.74 -2.26 14.53
N LEU A 127 -20.20 -2.04 15.73
CA LEU A 127 -18.91 -2.58 16.11
C LEU A 127 -19.00 -4.11 16.16
N VAL A 128 -18.10 -4.78 15.43
CA VAL A 128 -18.01 -6.24 15.40
C VAL A 128 -16.86 -6.71 16.28
N ASP A 129 -15.70 -6.06 16.14
CA ASP A 129 -14.50 -6.41 16.88
C ASP A 129 -13.55 -5.21 16.96
N ARG A 130 -12.68 -5.22 17.97
CA ARG A 130 -11.52 -4.33 18.04
C ARG A 130 -10.40 -5.01 18.81
N PHE A 131 -9.17 -4.90 18.30
CA PHE A 131 -8.01 -5.53 18.92
C PHE A 131 -6.71 -4.86 18.48
N ALA A 132 -5.63 -5.08 19.24
CA ALA A 132 -4.31 -4.59 18.88
C ALA A 132 -3.79 -5.36 17.65
N LEU A 133 -3.18 -4.68 16.68
CA LEU A 133 -2.65 -5.36 15.48
C LEU A 133 -1.57 -6.40 15.81
N THR A 134 -0.92 -6.30 16.97
CA THR A 134 0.02 -7.32 17.45
C THR A 134 -0.61 -8.68 17.76
N GLU A 135 -1.94 -8.75 17.87
CA GLU A 135 -2.68 -10.01 18.07
C GLU A 135 -3.09 -10.67 16.74
N ALA A 136 -2.95 -9.98 15.60
CA ALA A 136 -3.21 -10.57 14.28
C ALA A 136 -2.09 -11.54 13.89
N GLU A 137 -2.44 -12.58 13.13
CA GLU A 137 -1.47 -13.50 12.55
C GLU A 137 -0.64 -12.80 11.46
N ASN A 138 0.52 -13.37 11.11
CA ASN A 138 1.40 -12.80 10.10
C ASN A 138 1.28 -13.57 8.79
N GLU A 139 1.25 -12.84 7.68
CA GLU A 139 1.39 -13.37 6.32
C GLU A 139 2.62 -12.72 5.68
N THR A 140 3.30 -13.45 4.79
CA THR A 140 4.49 -12.94 4.08
C THR A 140 4.24 -12.91 2.59
N CYS A 141 4.69 -11.85 1.91
CA CYS A 141 4.67 -11.77 0.45
C CYS A 141 6.01 -11.30 -0.11
N TRP A 142 6.27 -11.68 -1.36
CA TRP A 142 7.36 -11.09 -2.14
C TRP A 142 6.90 -9.73 -2.67
N PHE A 143 7.53 -8.67 -2.19
CA PHE A 143 7.25 -7.30 -2.63
C PHE A 143 8.29 -6.76 -3.62
N TYR A 144 9.49 -7.32 -3.57
CA TYR A 144 10.60 -7.03 -4.49
C TYR A 144 10.71 -8.11 -5.57
N PRO A 145 11.39 -7.81 -6.70
CA PRO A 145 11.59 -8.78 -7.76
C PRO A 145 12.32 -10.03 -7.27
N THR A 146 11.84 -11.19 -7.69
CA THR A 146 12.43 -12.50 -7.39
C THR A 146 13.26 -13.06 -8.54
N ASP A 147 13.17 -12.44 -9.72
CA ASP A 147 13.86 -12.89 -10.91
C ASP A 147 15.25 -12.26 -11.00
N ASN A 148 16.21 -13.01 -11.51
CA ASN A 148 17.56 -12.51 -11.72
C ASN A 148 17.55 -11.29 -12.66
N GLY A 149 18.33 -10.26 -12.32
CA GLY A 149 18.48 -9.05 -13.13
C GLY A 149 18.93 -7.82 -12.34
N SER A 150 19.06 -6.72 -13.07
CA SER A 150 19.39 -5.40 -12.51
C SER A 150 18.14 -4.51 -12.52
N TYR A 151 17.98 -3.69 -11.48
CA TYR A 151 16.75 -2.92 -11.24
C TYR A 151 17.05 -1.51 -10.73
N LEU A 152 16.18 -0.57 -11.07
CA LEU A 152 16.11 0.76 -10.46
C LEU A 152 14.86 0.84 -9.59
N CYS A 153 15.05 1.21 -8.34
CA CYS A 153 13.98 1.49 -7.39
C CYS A 153 13.92 2.99 -7.16
N TRP A 154 12.74 3.56 -7.28
CA TRP A 154 12.42 4.92 -6.87
C TRP A 154 11.51 4.88 -5.65
N GLU A 155 11.87 5.63 -4.62
CA GLU A 155 11.11 5.75 -3.38
C GLU A 155 10.89 7.22 -3.02
N ASN A 156 9.67 7.57 -2.64
CA ASN A 156 9.33 8.88 -2.10
C ASN A 156 8.41 8.72 -0.89
N GLN A 157 8.73 9.40 0.21
CA GLN A 157 7.89 9.40 1.40
C GLN A 157 6.65 10.26 1.16
N LEU A 158 5.52 9.82 1.74
CA LEU A 158 4.22 10.43 1.50
C LEU A 158 3.54 10.76 2.82
N SER A 159 2.92 11.93 2.87
CA SER A 159 1.80 12.20 3.77
C SER A 159 0.49 11.75 3.12
N LEU A 160 -0.28 10.94 3.84
CA LEU A 160 -1.48 10.26 3.36
C LEU A 160 -2.70 10.64 4.19
N THR A 161 -3.84 10.81 3.52
CA THR A 161 -5.16 10.79 4.16
C THR A 161 -5.97 9.66 3.56
N LYS A 162 -6.53 8.81 4.43
CA LYS A 162 -7.23 7.58 4.08
C LYS A 162 -8.65 7.58 4.63
N LEU A 163 -9.52 6.84 3.97
CA LEU A 163 -10.86 6.50 4.45
C LEU A 163 -10.86 5.11 5.11
N PRO A 164 -11.90 4.80 5.91
CA PRO A 164 -12.11 3.44 6.40
C PRO A 164 -12.06 2.46 5.24
N GLY A 165 -11.37 1.35 5.46
CA GLY A 165 -11.06 0.40 4.41
C GLY A 165 -12.13 -0.64 4.27
N TRP A 166 -12.06 -1.32 3.14
CA TRP A 166 -13.01 -2.35 2.77
C TRP A 166 -12.31 -3.38 1.89
N LEU A 167 -13.05 -4.42 1.53
CA LEU A 167 -12.58 -5.48 0.66
C LEU A 167 -13.29 -5.37 -0.69
N PRO A 168 -12.66 -4.77 -1.73
CA PRO A 168 -13.31 -4.57 -3.02
C PRO A 168 -13.85 -5.88 -3.62
N GLU A 169 -13.10 -6.97 -3.42
CA GLU A 169 -13.43 -8.30 -3.95
C GLU A 169 -14.50 -9.05 -3.15
N GLN A 170 -14.68 -8.73 -1.86
CA GLN A 170 -15.77 -9.32 -1.07
C GLN A 170 -17.11 -8.80 -1.57
N GLY A 171 -17.14 -7.51 -1.90
CA GLY A 171 -18.34 -6.85 -2.40
C GLY A 171 -19.38 -6.66 -1.30
N ILE A 172 -20.63 -6.59 -1.73
CA ILE A 172 -21.78 -6.26 -0.91
C ILE A 172 -22.73 -7.46 -0.90
N HIS A 173 -23.16 -7.90 0.28
CA HIS A 173 -23.95 -9.12 0.45
C HIS A 173 -25.37 -8.85 0.92
N GLY A 174 -26.32 -9.67 0.47
CA GLY A 174 -27.71 -9.64 0.96
C GLY A 174 -27.88 -10.17 2.39
N THR A 175 -26.87 -10.83 2.94
CA THR A 175 -26.85 -11.39 4.29
C THR A 175 -25.71 -10.78 5.11
N PRO A 176 -25.81 -10.74 6.45
CA PRO A 176 -24.70 -10.34 7.30
C PRO A 176 -23.44 -11.18 7.02
N ILE A 177 -22.29 -10.53 7.08
CA ILE A 177 -20.99 -11.19 6.89
C ILE A 177 -20.59 -11.83 8.22
N ALA A 178 -20.29 -13.14 8.20
CA ALA A 178 -19.65 -13.81 9.31
C ALA A 178 -18.19 -13.37 9.41
N TYR A 179 -17.90 -12.51 10.39
CA TYR A 179 -16.54 -12.08 10.68
C TYR A 179 -15.81 -13.11 11.53
N ASP A 180 -14.56 -13.39 11.17
CA ASP A 180 -13.63 -14.18 11.97
C ASP A 180 -12.32 -13.42 12.14
N ARG A 181 -11.92 -13.16 13.40
CA ARG A 181 -10.66 -12.49 13.71
C ARG A 181 -9.46 -13.26 13.17
N GLY A 182 -9.50 -14.59 13.18
CA GLY A 182 -8.41 -15.44 12.70
C GLY A 182 -8.09 -15.26 11.21
N GLU A 183 -8.99 -14.64 10.45
CA GLU A 183 -8.77 -14.35 9.04
C GLU A 183 -8.05 -13.02 8.80
N VAL A 184 -7.85 -12.17 9.83
CA VAL A 184 -7.11 -10.90 9.74
C VAL A 184 -5.62 -11.16 9.93
N HIS A 185 -4.82 -10.79 8.92
CA HIS A 185 -3.37 -10.96 8.98
C HIS A 185 -2.62 -9.65 8.71
N VAL A 186 -1.46 -9.50 9.35
CA VAL A 186 -0.46 -8.48 9.03
C VAL A 186 0.41 -8.98 7.89
N LEU A 187 0.43 -8.25 6.78
CA LEU A 187 1.17 -8.63 5.59
C LEU A 187 2.57 -8.01 5.61
N TRP A 188 3.59 -8.86 5.69
CA TRP A 188 4.99 -8.47 5.71
C TRP A 188 5.65 -8.74 4.36
N SER A 189 6.36 -7.73 3.86
CA SER A 189 7.24 -7.88 2.71
C SER A 189 8.48 -8.66 3.12
N LEU A 190 8.72 -9.77 2.44
CA LEU A 190 10.05 -10.38 2.36
C LEU A 190 10.90 -9.48 1.49
N MET A 191 11.83 -8.76 2.12
CA MET A 191 12.96 -8.19 1.40
C MET A 191 14.00 -9.27 1.16
N ALA A 192 14.82 -9.09 0.13
CA ALA A 192 15.87 -10.06 -0.20
C ALA A 192 17.05 -10.02 0.79
N ASP A 193 17.14 -8.99 1.64
CA ASP A 193 17.92 -9.00 2.87
C ASP A 193 16.97 -9.03 4.09
N ASP A 194 17.09 -10.06 4.93
CA ASP A 194 16.25 -10.32 6.12
C ASP A 194 16.30 -9.22 7.21
N VAL A 195 16.91 -8.07 6.92
CA VAL A 195 17.25 -7.02 7.89
C VAL A 195 16.09 -6.03 8.12
N ALA A 196 15.07 -6.00 7.25
CA ALA A 196 13.91 -5.12 7.43
C ALA A 196 12.60 -5.69 6.85
N LEU A 197 11.93 -6.58 7.59
CA LEU A 197 10.52 -6.88 7.32
C LEU A 197 9.71 -5.58 7.40
N THR A 198 9.14 -5.15 6.27
CA THR A 198 8.26 -3.99 6.23
C THR A 198 6.82 -4.46 6.17
N CYS A 199 5.97 -3.97 7.08
CA CYS A 199 4.54 -4.18 6.97
C CYS A 199 4.02 -3.44 5.73
N VAL A 200 3.46 -4.16 4.78
CA VAL A 200 2.97 -3.62 3.50
C VAL A 200 1.45 -3.53 3.41
N GLY A 201 0.75 -4.07 4.41
CA GLY A 201 -0.70 -3.98 4.48
C GLY A 201 -1.29 -4.97 5.46
N LEU A 202 -2.60 -5.15 5.35
CA LEU A 202 -3.37 -6.14 6.08
C LEU A 202 -4.21 -6.95 5.09
N THR A 203 -4.45 -8.21 5.40
CA THR A 203 -5.36 -9.07 4.64
C THR A 203 -6.51 -9.54 5.53
N TYR A 204 -7.66 -9.82 4.91
CA TYR A 204 -8.77 -10.53 5.51
C TYR A 204 -9.26 -11.59 4.52
N GLN A 205 -9.35 -12.85 4.93
CA GLN A 205 -9.68 -13.97 4.03
C GLN A 205 -8.75 -14.03 2.81
N ARG A 206 -7.45 -13.79 3.03
CA ARG A 206 -6.39 -13.72 1.99
C ARG A 206 -6.62 -12.66 0.91
N ARG A 207 -7.44 -11.66 1.20
CA ARG A 207 -7.70 -10.51 0.32
C ARG A 207 -7.17 -9.27 0.99
N ARG A 208 -6.51 -8.40 0.22
CA ARG A 208 -5.97 -7.15 0.74
C ARG A 208 -7.10 -6.23 1.18
N ILE A 209 -6.99 -5.71 2.41
CA ILE A 209 -7.84 -4.63 2.87
C ILE A 209 -7.35 -3.35 2.20
N GLU A 210 -8.22 -2.71 1.44
CA GLU A 210 -7.90 -1.49 0.70
C GLU A 210 -8.31 -0.26 1.49
N TRP A 211 -7.37 0.69 1.62
CA TRP A 211 -7.57 1.98 2.30
C TRP A 211 -7.65 3.08 1.24
N PRO A 212 -8.85 3.56 0.89
CA PRO A 212 -9.00 4.54 -0.17
C PRO A 212 -8.31 5.84 0.20
N LEU A 213 -7.49 6.33 -0.71
CA LEU A 213 -6.76 7.58 -0.54
C LEU A 213 -7.66 8.76 -0.93
N THR A 214 -7.73 9.75 -0.05
CA THR A 214 -8.37 11.04 -0.35
C THR A 214 -7.35 12.14 -0.62
N ARG A 215 -6.17 12.02 -0.02
CA ARG A 215 -5.04 12.91 -0.25
C ARG A 215 -3.74 12.13 -0.19
N CYS A 216 -2.85 12.46 -1.11
CA CYS A 216 -1.47 12.02 -1.14
C CYS A 216 -0.60 13.24 -1.40
N THR A 217 0.40 13.48 -0.55
CA THR A 217 1.33 14.61 -0.71
C THR A 217 2.75 14.06 -0.59
N PRO A 218 3.53 14.08 -1.68
CA PRO A 218 4.91 13.60 -1.67
C PRO A 218 5.84 14.56 -0.93
N GLU A 219 6.86 14.02 -0.27
CA GLU A 219 7.97 14.79 0.27
C GLU A 219 8.78 15.44 -0.86
N PRO A 220 9.44 16.60 -0.63
CA PRO A 220 10.26 17.30 -1.62
C PRO A 220 11.64 16.65 -1.78
N SER A 221 11.72 15.32 -1.65
CA SER A 221 12.89 14.52 -1.99
C SER A 221 12.47 13.10 -2.32
N ALA A 222 13.17 12.48 -3.25
CA ALA A 222 13.02 11.06 -3.55
C ALA A 222 14.38 10.38 -3.55
N THR A 223 14.38 9.06 -3.45
CA THR A 223 15.59 8.25 -3.50
C THR A 223 15.51 7.31 -4.67
N TRP A 224 16.56 7.29 -5.48
CA TRP A 224 16.80 6.25 -6.46
C TRP A 224 17.82 5.27 -5.90
N THR A 225 17.58 3.98 -6.11
CA THR A 225 18.46 2.89 -5.72
C THR A 225 18.66 1.98 -6.92
N TRP A 226 19.89 1.70 -7.29
CA TRP A 226 20.24 0.65 -8.24
C TRP A 226 20.67 -0.59 -7.47
N PHE A 227 20.04 -1.73 -7.78
CA PHE A 227 20.35 -3.01 -7.17
C PHE A 227 20.29 -4.15 -8.19
N GLU A 228 20.86 -5.29 -7.80
CA GLU A 228 20.78 -6.55 -8.54
C GLU A 228 20.20 -7.65 -7.69
N VAL A 229 19.48 -8.55 -8.35
CA VAL A 229 19.00 -9.81 -7.77
C VAL A 229 19.69 -10.96 -8.51
N ASP A 230 20.32 -11.85 -7.77
CA ASP A 230 20.83 -13.13 -8.24
C ASP A 230 20.46 -14.22 -7.23
N THR A 231 19.44 -15.00 -7.57
CA THR A 231 18.91 -16.09 -6.74
C THR A 231 19.91 -17.20 -6.44
N MET A 232 21.03 -17.28 -7.17
CA MET A 232 22.09 -18.26 -6.94
C MET A 232 23.25 -17.69 -6.11
N ALA A 233 23.27 -16.38 -5.86
CA ALA A 233 24.29 -15.70 -5.06
C ALA A 233 23.87 -15.61 -3.58
N ASP A 234 24.87 -15.43 -2.72
CA ASP A 234 24.69 -15.12 -1.30
C ASP A 234 25.53 -13.87 -0.95
N PRO A 235 24.91 -12.70 -0.70
CA PRO A 235 23.46 -12.47 -0.66
C PRO A 235 22.81 -12.45 -2.04
N SER A 236 21.53 -12.83 -2.11
CA SER A 236 20.76 -12.84 -3.36
C SER A 236 20.37 -11.45 -3.85
N TYR A 237 20.50 -10.43 -3.00
CA TYR A 237 20.30 -9.02 -3.32
C TYR A 237 21.57 -8.23 -3.06
N ARG A 238 21.87 -7.33 -3.98
CA ARG A 238 23.01 -6.42 -3.88
C ARG A 238 22.63 -5.01 -4.31
N GLU A 239 22.62 -4.09 -3.36
CA GLU A 239 22.59 -2.66 -3.65
C GLU A 239 23.94 -2.21 -4.23
N HIS A 240 23.91 -1.50 -5.35
CA HIS A 240 25.10 -0.97 -6.02
C HIS A 240 25.28 0.53 -5.81
N ALA A 241 24.19 1.29 -5.89
CA ALA A 241 24.22 2.75 -5.72
C ALA A 241 22.88 3.28 -5.21
N LYS A 242 22.93 4.40 -4.49
CA LYS A 242 21.77 5.08 -3.94
C LYS A 242 21.99 6.59 -3.95
N ILE A 243 21.03 7.34 -4.51
CA ILE A 243 21.11 8.80 -4.64
C ILE A 243 19.77 9.44 -4.28
N SER A 244 19.81 10.48 -3.45
CA SER A 244 18.64 11.32 -3.18
C SER A 244 18.58 12.49 -4.17
N VAL A 245 17.39 12.72 -4.71
CA VAL A 245 17.08 13.79 -5.67
C VAL A 245 16.07 14.77 -5.07
N PHE A 246 16.17 16.03 -5.47
CA PHE A 246 15.37 17.15 -4.96
C PHE A 246 14.71 17.90 -6.12
N PRO A 247 13.67 18.72 -5.88
CA PRO A 247 13.10 19.60 -6.89
C PRO A 247 14.19 20.48 -7.51
N GLN A 248 14.16 20.61 -8.84
CA GLN A 248 15.03 21.52 -9.59
C GLN A 248 14.46 22.94 -9.61
#